data_AF-A0A6S5TBP2-F1
#
_entry.id   AF-A0A6S5TBP2-F1
#
_cell.length_a   1.000
_cell.length_b   1.000
_cell.length_c   1.000
_cell.angle_alpha   90.00
_cell.angle_beta   90.00
_cell.angle_gamma   90.00
#
_symmetry.space_group_name_H-M   'P 1'
#
loop_
_entity.id
_entity.type
_entity.pdbx_description
1 polymer ?
#
loop_
_entity_poly.entity_id
_entity_poly.type
_entity_poly.pdbx_seq_one_letter_code
_entity_poly.pdbx_strand_id
1 'polypeptide(L)'
;MKRTMTTLVVAGAVASAAVLGAAYSGLVNVGADDPHFPAVHAFLVMARERSIEVRARDIEVPNLKDEALIRTGAGNYNAMCVGCHLAPGVDQTELSQALYPPPPNLAKIGTGDHPAVAFWTIKHGIKATGMPAWGKSMGDQYIWGIVAFLDRLPQMDAQQYQAMVASSGGHQHSGGESAMHSAGGHHGQGTEQSKAHHPPSDSAHSSGHHDGHGGAETDVAQPATPSPTTHVHRDGKEHTHGN
;
A
#
# COMPACT_ATOMS: atom_id res chain seq x y z
N MET A 1 8.02 26.20 47.76
CA MET A 1 6.83 25.66 47.06
C MET A 1 6.32 26.59 45.95
N LYS A 2 5.93 27.85 46.22
CA LYS A 2 5.45 28.76 45.14
C LYS A 2 6.50 29.04 44.05
N ARG A 3 7.73 29.40 44.45
CA ARG A 3 8.83 29.66 43.50
C ARG A 3 9.20 28.43 42.66
N THR A 4 9.31 27.25 43.29
CA THR A 4 9.59 25.99 42.58
C THR A 4 8.49 25.62 41.59
N MET A 5 7.21 25.83 41.95
CA MET A 5 6.08 25.59 41.07
C MET A 5 6.08 26.56 39.87
N THR A 6 6.30 27.85 40.11
CA THR A 6 6.42 28.86 39.03
C THR A 6 7.58 28.52 38.09
N THR A 7 8.74 28.12 38.62
CA THR A 7 9.89 27.73 37.80
C THR A 7 9.58 26.53 36.92
N LEU A 8 8.93 25.48 37.45
CA LEU A 8 8.54 24.31 36.65
C LEU A 8 7.55 24.65 35.54
N VAL A 9 6.56 25.51 35.84
CA VAL A 9 5.57 25.95 34.85
C VAL A 9 6.23 26.76 33.73
N VAL A 10 7.09 27.72 34.07
CA VAL A 10 7.80 28.52 33.06
C VAL A 10 8.73 27.64 32.22
N ALA A 11 9.49 26.74 32.86
CA ALA A 11 10.37 25.81 32.15
C ALA A 11 9.58 24.91 31.19
N GLY A 12 8.43 24.38 31.62
CA GLY A 12 7.54 23.59 30.78
C GLY A 12 7.01 24.38 29.59
N ALA A 13 6.54 25.61 29.81
CA ALA A 13 6.04 26.48 28.74
C ALA A 13 7.13 26.81 27.70
N VAL A 14 8.34 27.13 28.16
CA VAL A 14 9.49 27.40 27.27
C VAL A 14 9.84 26.15 26.45
N ALA A 15 9.89 24.97 27.08
CA ALA A 15 10.17 23.72 26.39
C ALA A 15 9.10 23.41 25.33
N SER A 16 7.81 23.56 25.66
CA SER A 16 6.71 23.37 24.70
C SER A 16 6.77 24.36 23.54
N ALA A 17 7.04 25.64 23.81
CA ALA A 17 7.19 26.65 22.77
C ALA A 17 8.37 26.34 21.84
N ALA A 18 9.50 25.84 22.36
CA ALA A 18 10.64 25.43 21.56
C ALA A 18 10.32 24.23 20.64
N VAL A 19 9.64 23.21 21.15
CA VAL A 19 9.20 22.04 20.36
C VAL A 19 8.26 22.47 19.24
N LEU A 20 7.25 23.29 19.56
CA LEU A 20 6.30 23.81 18.57
C LEU A 20 6.98 24.70 17.54
N GLY A 21 7.91 25.56 17.97
CA GLY A 21 8.68 26.42 17.07
C GLY A 21 9.50 25.60 16.08
N ALA A 22 10.20 24.55 16.53
CA ALA A 22 10.99 23.68 15.67
C ALA A 22 10.12 22.88 14.67
N ALA A 23 8.96 22.41 15.10
CA ALA A 23 8.02 21.73 14.22
C ALA A 23 7.44 22.70 13.17
N TYR A 24 7.00 23.90 13.59
CA TYR A 24 6.45 24.90 12.69
C TYR A 24 7.47 25.43 11.68
N SER A 25 8.74 25.52 12.07
CA SER A 25 9.81 25.97 11.17
C SER A 25 10.25 24.91 10.15
N GLY A 26 9.71 23.69 10.19
CA GLY A 26 10.08 22.61 9.28
C GLY A 26 11.44 21.97 9.57
N LEU A 27 12.00 22.15 10.78
CA LEU A 27 13.27 21.51 11.17
C LEU A 27 13.10 20.00 11.40
N VAL A 28 11.88 19.54 11.62
CA VAL A 28 11.54 18.12 11.74
C VAL A 28 11.25 17.58 10.35
N ASN A 29 12.19 16.81 9.80
CA ASN A 29 11.95 16.06 8.57
C ASN A 29 10.91 14.97 8.83
N VAL A 30 9.96 14.82 7.90
CA VAL A 30 8.89 13.82 7.95
C VAL A 30 9.02 12.76 6.86
N GLY A 31 10.10 12.81 6.07
CA GLY A 31 10.44 11.80 5.09
C GLY A 31 10.58 10.42 5.73
N ALA A 32 10.02 9.39 5.09
CA ALA A 32 10.08 8.01 5.58
C ALA A 32 11.49 7.40 5.47
N ASP A 33 12.35 8.00 4.65
CA ASP A 33 13.76 7.65 4.44
C ASP A 33 14.70 8.24 5.50
N ASP A 34 14.19 9.10 6.39
CA ASP A 34 14.94 9.68 7.52
C ASP A 34 14.43 9.11 8.86
N PRO A 35 15.12 8.11 9.43
CA PRO A 35 14.67 7.47 10.66
C PRO A 35 14.58 8.44 11.83
N HIS A 36 13.60 8.20 12.71
CA HIS A 36 13.51 8.94 13.96
C HIS A 36 14.81 8.86 14.76
N PHE A 37 15.11 9.94 15.50
CA PHE A 37 16.16 9.94 16.51
C PHE A 37 16.04 8.71 17.43
N PRO A 38 17.14 8.02 17.82
CA PRO A 38 17.07 6.72 18.49
C PRO A 38 16.17 6.67 19.72
N ALA A 39 16.15 7.73 20.54
CA ALA A 39 15.28 7.79 21.72
C ALA A 39 13.79 7.90 21.34
N VAL A 40 13.46 8.66 20.29
CA VAL A 40 12.09 8.77 19.77
C VAL A 40 11.68 7.44 19.15
N HIS A 41 12.54 6.83 18.34
CA HIS A 41 12.29 5.51 17.77
C HIS A 41 12.01 4.46 18.85
N ALA A 42 12.87 4.37 19.88
CA ALA A 42 12.70 3.43 20.98
C ALA A 42 11.39 3.65 21.76
N PHE A 43 11.02 4.91 22.00
CA PHE A 43 9.74 5.25 22.60
C PHE A 43 8.55 4.80 21.75
N LEU A 44 8.58 5.06 20.44
CA LEU A 44 7.51 4.66 19.52
C LEU A 44 7.37 3.13 19.43
N VAL A 45 8.48 2.40 19.37
CA VAL A 45 8.50 0.93 19.43
C VAL A 45 7.85 0.45 20.73
N MET A 46 8.32 0.94 21.88
CA MET A 46 7.77 0.56 23.18
C MET A 46 6.27 0.86 23.29
N ALA A 47 5.82 2.04 22.87
CA ALA A 47 4.42 2.43 22.90
C ALA A 47 3.56 1.55 21.99
N ARG A 48 4.06 1.21 20.79
CA ARG A 48 3.40 0.31 19.85
C ARG A 48 3.23 -1.09 20.45
N GLU A 49 4.33 -1.73 20.87
CA GLU A 49 4.29 -3.10 21.39
C GLU A 49 3.37 -3.19 22.62
N ARG A 50 3.52 -2.29 23.59
CA ARG A 50 2.66 -2.28 24.79
C ARG A 50 1.18 -2.04 24.46
N SER A 51 0.88 -1.17 23.49
CA SER A 51 -0.51 -0.93 23.07
C SER A 51 -1.12 -2.18 22.44
N ILE A 52 -0.38 -2.87 21.58
CA ILE A 52 -0.83 -4.10 20.92
C ILE A 52 -1.07 -5.18 21.96
N GLU A 53 -0.10 -5.46 22.83
CA GLU A 53 -0.20 -6.46 23.90
C GLU A 53 -1.44 -6.25 24.77
N VAL A 54 -1.67 -5.01 25.23
CA VAL A 54 -2.80 -4.67 26.09
C VAL A 54 -4.14 -4.86 25.36
N ARG A 55 -4.21 -4.61 24.06
CA ARG A 55 -5.47 -4.72 23.30
C ARG A 55 -5.74 -6.11 22.77
N ALA A 56 -4.70 -6.90 22.57
CA ALA A 56 -4.80 -8.28 22.13
C ALA A 56 -5.12 -9.26 23.28
N ARG A 57 -4.87 -8.87 24.54
CA ARG A 57 -4.95 -9.77 25.70
C ARG A 57 -6.29 -10.49 25.89
N ASP A 58 -7.41 -9.82 25.55
CA ASP A 58 -8.77 -10.32 25.79
C ASP A 58 -9.40 -10.86 24.48
N ILE A 59 -8.61 -11.04 23.43
CA ILE A 59 -9.09 -11.58 22.15
C ILE A 59 -9.14 -13.11 22.24
N GLU A 60 -10.33 -13.67 22.09
CA GLU A 60 -10.52 -15.11 22.00
C GLU A 60 -10.04 -15.61 20.63
N VAL A 61 -9.08 -16.53 20.66
CA VAL A 61 -8.52 -17.16 19.46
C VAL A 61 -9.39 -18.35 19.07
N PRO A 62 -9.99 -18.35 17.86
CA PRO A 62 -10.78 -19.50 17.39
C PRO A 62 -9.87 -20.68 17.03
N ASN A 63 -10.48 -21.82 16.67
CA ASN A 63 -9.71 -22.96 16.17
C ASN A 63 -9.07 -22.63 14.81
N LEU A 64 -7.75 -22.44 14.78
CA LEU A 64 -6.99 -22.09 13.58
C LEU A 64 -6.61 -23.30 12.70
N LYS A 65 -7.03 -24.52 13.08
CA LYS A 65 -6.68 -25.76 12.35
C LYS A 65 -7.67 -26.12 11.24
N ASP A 66 -8.68 -25.29 11.00
CA ASP A 66 -9.64 -25.51 9.91
C ASP A 66 -8.94 -25.27 8.55
N GLU A 67 -8.85 -26.34 7.75
CA GLU A 67 -8.21 -26.31 6.43
C GLU A 67 -8.93 -25.39 5.45
N ALA A 68 -10.26 -25.22 5.56
CA ALA A 68 -10.99 -24.27 4.71
C ALA A 68 -10.62 -22.83 5.07
N LEU A 69 -10.50 -22.52 6.37
CA LEU A 69 -10.10 -21.22 6.89
C LEU A 69 -8.67 -20.86 6.46
N ILE A 70 -7.73 -21.79 6.60
CA ILE A 70 -6.33 -21.64 6.16
C ILE A 70 -6.28 -21.37 4.66
N ARG A 71 -7.03 -22.13 3.86
CA ARG A 71 -7.04 -22.00 2.40
C ARG A 71 -7.56 -20.63 1.94
N THR A 72 -8.67 -20.15 2.51
CA THR A 72 -9.17 -18.79 2.24
C THR A 72 -8.16 -17.74 2.70
N GLY A 73 -7.50 -17.96 3.84
CA GLY A 73 -6.41 -17.13 4.34
C GLY A 73 -5.25 -16.98 3.37
N ALA A 74 -4.84 -18.06 2.70
CA ALA A 74 -3.76 -18.04 1.71
C ALA A 74 -4.07 -17.09 0.54
N GLY A 75 -5.30 -17.13 0.03
CA GLY A 75 -5.74 -16.26 -1.05
C GLY A 75 -5.74 -14.77 -0.66
N ASN A 76 -6.27 -14.47 0.54
CA ASN A 76 -6.28 -13.11 1.07
C ASN A 76 -4.86 -12.59 1.35
N TYR A 77 -4.00 -13.42 1.94
CA TYR A 77 -2.59 -13.08 2.16
C TYR A 77 -1.88 -12.77 0.84
N ASN A 78 -2.05 -13.62 -0.17
CA ASN A 78 -1.44 -13.42 -1.49
C ASN A 78 -1.87 -12.10 -2.14
N ALA A 79 -3.15 -11.76 -2.05
CA ALA A 79 -3.68 -10.55 -2.66
C ALA A 79 -3.27 -9.25 -1.95
N MET A 80 -3.03 -9.30 -0.63
CA MET A 80 -3.01 -8.07 0.19
C MET A 80 -1.72 -7.87 0.99
N CYS A 81 -0.99 -8.95 1.28
CA CYS A 81 0.11 -8.91 2.25
C CYS A 81 1.47 -9.10 1.57
N VAL A 82 1.55 -9.94 0.52
CA VAL A 82 2.83 -10.33 -0.11
C VAL A 82 3.63 -9.16 -0.63
N GLY A 83 2.97 -8.12 -1.15
CA GLY A 83 3.65 -6.92 -1.67
C GLY A 83 4.57 -6.24 -0.64
N CYS A 84 4.21 -6.31 0.65
CA CYS A 84 5.00 -5.72 1.74
C CYS A 84 5.73 -6.77 2.59
N HIS A 85 5.09 -7.92 2.84
CA HIS A 85 5.53 -8.92 3.82
C HIS A 85 6.15 -10.19 3.21
N LEU A 86 6.19 -10.26 1.88
CA LEU A 86 6.82 -11.31 1.08
C LEU A 86 6.11 -12.68 1.20
N ALA A 87 6.60 -13.68 0.47
CA ALA A 87 6.13 -15.07 0.50
C ALA A 87 7.32 -16.01 0.30
N PRO A 88 7.17 -17.33 0.57
CA PRO A 88 8.21 -18.30 0.23
C PRO A 88 8.64 -18.19 -1.24
N GLY A 89 9.95 -18.02 -1.47
CA GLY A 89 10.51 -17.84 -2.81
C GLY A 89 10.32 -16.45 -3.42
N VAL A 90 9.81 -15.46 -2.68
CA VAL A 90 9.68 -14.07 -3.13
C VAL A 90 10.80 -13.24 -2.49
N ASP A 91 11.64 -12.65 -3.33
CA ASP A 91 12.67 -11.70 -2.93
C ASP A 91 12.08 -10.37 -2.47
N GLN A 92 12.90 -9.53 -1.86
CA GLN A 92 12.47 -8.20 -1.42
C GLN A 92 11.89 -7.40 -2.58
N THR A 93 10.69 -6.87 -2.39
CA THR A 93 10.02 -5.97 -3.35
C THR A 93 10.44 -4.52 -3.10
N GLU A 94 10.30 -3.68 -4.13
CA GLU A 94 10.47 -2.22 -3.99
C GLU A 94 9.66 -1.66 -2.80
N LEU A 95 8.40 -2.11 -2.65
CA LEU A 95 7.53 -1.66 -1.56
C LEU A 95 8.00 -2.15 -0.19
N SER A 96 8.47 -3.40 -0.08
CA SER A 96 9.00 -3.94 1.19
C SER A 96 10.25 -3.20 1.67
N GLN A 97 11.02 -2.61 0.74
CA GLN A 97 12.23 -1.85 1.05
C GLN A 97 11.97 -0.37 1.32
N ALA A 98 10.95 0.22 0.68
CA ALA A 98 10.66 1.65 0.76
C ALA A 98 9.81 2.07 1.97
N LEU A 99 9.21 1.13 2.69
CA LEU A 99 8.36 1.42 3.85
C LEU A 99 9.18 1.64 5.13
N TYR A 100 8.76 2.61 5.93
CA TYR A 100 9.29 2.85 7.27
C TYR A 100 8.20 2.76 8.35
N PRO A 101 8.41 1.94 9.40
CA PRO A 101 9.48 0.96 9.51
C PRO A 101 9.34 -0.14 8.44
N PRO A 102 10.43 -0.85 8.09
CA PRO A 102 10.37 -1.93 7.13
C PRO A 102 9.46 -3.06 7.66
N PRO A 103 8.52 -3.57 6.84
CA PRO A 103 7.65 -4.68 7.24
C PRO A 103 8.48 -5.95 7.52
N PRO A 104 8.12 -6.75 8.54
CA PRO A 104 8.76 -8.04 8.75
C PRO A 104 8.43 -9.01 7.60
N ASN A 105 9.37 -9.90 7.29
CA ASN A 105 9.14 -11.01 6.37
C ASN A 105 8.31 -12.09 7.07
N LEU A 106 7.00 -12.10 6.82
CA LEU A 106 6.07 -13.03 7.44
C LEU A 106 6.23 -14.46 6.95
N ALA A 107 6.84 -14.67 5.77
CA ALA A 107 7.20 -15.99 5.29
C ALA A 107 8.28 -16.68 6.15
N LYS A 108 9.01 -15.92 6.97
CA LYS A 108 10.01 -16.46 7.91
C LYS A 108 9.50 -16.60 9.33
N ILE A 109 8.66 -15.65 9.78
CA ILE A 109 8.28 -15.55 11.21
C ILE A 109 6.84 -15.97 11.51
N GLY A 110 5.97 -16.00 10.51
CA GLY A 110 4.54 -16.31 10.71
C GLY A 110 3.88 -15.38 11.72
N THR A 111 3.12 -15.94 12.66
CA THR A 111 2.51 -15.20 13.78
C THR A 111 3.42 -15.09 15.02
N GLY A 112 4.56 -15.80 15.04
CA GLY A 112 5.45 -15.87 16.21
C GLY A 112 4.76 -16.41 17.47
N ASP A 113 3.86 -17.39 17.34
CA ASP A 113 3.06 -17.95 18.45
C ASP A 113 2.13 -16.94 19.16
N HIS A 114 1.82 -15.81 18.51
CA HIS A 114 0.94 -14.77 19.04
C HIS A 114 -0.26 -14.45 18.12
N PRO A 115 -1.19 -15.40 17.91
CA PRO A 115 -2.29 -15.24 16.96
C PRO A 115 -3.23 -14.07 17.29
N ALA A 116 -3.49 -13.78 18.57
CA ALA A 116 -4.29 -12.63 18.98
C ALA A 116 -3.63 -11.28 18.62
N VAL A 117 -2.30 -11.20 18.75
CA VAL A 117 -1.50 -10.02 18.36
C VAL A 117 -1.54 -9.85 16.84
N ALA A 118 -1.36 -10.94 16.09
CA ALA A 118 -1.45 -10.91 14.63
C ALA A 118 -2.85 -10.45 14.18
N PHE A 119 -3.91 -11.00 14.75
CA PHE A 119 -5.29 -10.60 14.46
C PHE A 119 -5.51 -9.11 14.72
N TRP A 120 -5.15 -8.61 15.91
CA TRP A 120 -5.33 -7.20 16.26
C TRP A 120 -4.56 -6.29 15.29
N THR A 121 -3.33 -6.66 14.97
CA THR A 121 -2.44 -5.89 14.08
C THR A 121 -2.98 -5.84 12.66
N ILE A 122 -3.46 -6.97 12.10
CA ILE A 122 -4.08 -7.00 10.76
C ILE A 122 -5.39 -6.19 10.76
N LYS A 123 -6.23 -6.36 11.79
CA LYS A 123 -7.52 -5.67 11.89
C LYS A 123 -7.37 -4.15 11.96
N HIS A 124 -6.41 -3.67 12.73
CA HIS A 124 -6.28 -2.24 13.03
C HIS A 124 -5.15 -1.52 12.28
N GLY A 125 -4.23 -2.27 11.66
CA GLY A 125 -3.01 -1.72 11.10
C GLY A 125 -2.12 -1.09 12.17
N ILE A 126 -1.09 -0.37 11.73
CA ILE A 126 -0.20 0.38 12.63
C ILE A 126 -0.18 1.83 12.21
N LYS A 127 -0.62 2.70 13.12
CA LYS A 127 -0.67 4.15 12.89
C LYS A 127 0.72 4.71 12.59
N ALA A 128 0.78 5.66 11.65
CA ALA A 128 2.02 6.28 11.17
C ALA A 128 3.01 5.28 10.55
N THR A 129 2.47 4.28 9.85
CA THR A 129 3.23 3.33 9.01
C THR A 129 2.45 3.08 7.73
N GLY A 130 3.03 2.31 6.80
CA GLY A 130 2.32 1.84 5.61
C GLY A 130 1.28 0.72 5.85
N MET A 131 1.14 0.20 7.08
CA MET A 131 0.23 -0.91 7.36
C MET A 131 -1.22 -0.44 7.56
N PRO A 132 -2.16 -0.75 6.65
CA PRO A 132 -3.54 -0.27 6.73
C PRO A 132 -4.39 -1.06 7.73
N ALA A 133 -5.52 -0.48 8.13
CA ALA A 133 -6.51 -1.08 9.02
C ALA A 133 -7.52 -1.94 8.25
N TRP A 134 -7.19 -3.21 7.99
CA TRP A 134 -8.01 -4.10 7.15
C TRP A 134 -9.40 -4.39 7.70
N GLY A 135 -9.61 -4.27 9.01
CA GLY A 135 -10.93 -4.41 9.64
C GLY A 135 -11.98 -3.40 9.17
N LYS A 136 -11.58 -2.39 8.39
CA LYS A 136 -12.52 -1.47 7.71
C LYS A 136 -13.17 -2.07 6.46
N SER A 137 -12.52 -3.03 5.81
CA SER A 137 -12.97 -3.64 4.54
C SER A 137 -13.04 -5.18 4.60
N MET A 138 -12.64 -5.79 5.71
CA MET A 138 -12.58 -7.24 5.87
C MET A 138 -13.23 -7.65 7.20
N GLY A 139 -14.16 -8.61 7.13
CA GLY A 139 -14.76 -9.21 8.33
C GLY A 139 -13.78 -10.08 9.11
N ASP A 140 -13.99 -10.18 10.42
CA ASP A 140 -13.08 -10.87 11.35
C ASP A 140 -12.78 -12.32 10.95
N GLN A 141 -13.76 -13.04 10.37
CA GLN A 141 -13.57 -14.41 9.91
C GLN A 141 -12.48 -14.54 8.83
N TYR A 142 -12.33 -13.55 7.96
CA TYR A 142 -11.30 -13.55 6.92
C TYR A 142 -9.94 -13.14 7.46
N ILE A 143 -9.91 -12.26 8.47
CA ILE A 143 -8.68 -11.90 9.19
C ILE A 143 -8.17 -13.13 9.95
N TRP A 144 -9.04 -13.86 10.63
CA TRP A 144 -8.67 -15.14 11.25
C TRP A 144 -8.18 -16.16 10.24
N GLY A 145 -8.72 -16.15 9.01
CA GLY A 145 -8.18 -16.90 7.88
C GLY A 145 -6.71 -16.60 7.62
N ILE A 146 -6.36 -15.31 7.50
CA ILE A 146 -4.97 -14.88 7.31
C ILE A 146 -4.11 -15.31 8.50
N VAL A 147 -4.57 -15.15 9.73
CA VAL A 147 -3.83 -15.57 10.94
C VAL A 147 -3.57 -17.07 10.95
N ALA A 148 -4.59 -17.88 10.63
CA ALA A 148 -4.45 -19.34 10.53
C ALA A 148 -3.45 -19.75 9.44
N PHE A 149 -3.45 -19.05 8.30
CA PHE A 149 -2.49 -19.26 7.24
C PHE A 149 -1.05 -18.87 7.64
N LEU A 150 -0.88 -17.74 8.33
CA LEU A 150 0.43 -17.28 8.82
C LEU A 150 1.09 -18.26 9.78
N ASP A 151 0.33 -19.08 10.50
CA ASP A 151 0.85 -20.14 11.37
C ASP A 151 1.54 -21.27 10.58
N ARG A 152 1.07 -21.51 9.34
CA ARG A 152 1.62 -22.55 8.44
C ARG A 152 2.68 -22.02 7.50
N LEU A 153 2.61 -20.73 7.16
CA LEU A 153 3.43 -20.12 6.12
C LEU A 153 4.95 -20.36 6.27
N PRO A 154 5.57 -20.27 7.46
CA PRO A 154 7.01 -20.49 7.62
C PRO A 154 7.48 -21.92 7.32
N GLN A 155 6.55 -22.88 7.26
CA GLN A 155 6.83 -24.29 7.00
C GLN A 155 6.69 -24.64 5.51
N MET A 156 6.26 -23.68 4.69
CA MET A 156 6.01 -23.90 3.26
C MET A 156 7.22 -23.54 2.41
N ASP A 157 7.50 -24.38 1.42
CA ASP A 157 8.30 -23.97 0.28
C ASP A 157 7.46 -23.16 -0.75
N ALA A 158 8.13 -22.63 -1.78
CA ALA A 158 7.48 -21.84 -2.81
C ALA A 158 6.40 -22.63 -3.57
N GLN A 159 6.59 -23.93 -3.80
CA GLN A 159 5.63 -24.75 -4.55
C GLN A 159 4.37 -25.01 -3.73
N GLN A 160 4.53 -25.35 -2.45
CA GLN A 160 3.46 -25.54 -1.49
C GLN A 160 2.64 -24.26 -1.30
N TYR A 161 3.32 -23.12 -1.18
CA TYR A 161 2.68 -21.80 -1.12
C TYR A 161 1.80 -21.55 -2.35
N GLN A 162 2.35 -21.72 -3.56
CA GLN A 162 1.61 -21.49 -4.81
C GLN A 162 0.43 -22.45 -4.98
N ALA A 163 0.60 -23.72 -4.62
CA ALA A 163 -0.49 -24.69 -4.65
C ALA A 163 -1.63 -24.31 -3.70
N MET A 164 -1.30 -23.84 -2.49
CA MET A 164 -2.30 -23.42 -1.52
C MET A 164 -3.06 -22.18 -1.98
N VAL A 165 -2.36 -21.18 -2.51
CA VAL A 165 -2.97 -19.97 -3.10
C VAL A 165 -3.87 -20.33 -4.29
N ALA A 166 -3.40 -21.17 -5.20
CA ALA A 166 -4.20 -21.60 -6.35
C ALA A 166 -5.50 -22.31 -5.94
N SER A 167 -5.48 -23.03 -4.82
CA SER A 167 -6.65 -23.73 -4.29
C SER A 167 -7.66 -22.83 -3.55
N SER A 168 -7.31 -21.58 -3.22
CA SER A 168 -8.16 -20.68 -2.41
C SER A 168 -9.39 -20.14 -3.13
N GLY A 169 -9.43 -20.22 -4.46
CA GLY A 169 -10.46 -19.58 -5.26
C GLY A 169 -10.33 -18.05 -5.33
N GLY A 170 -9.15 -17.50 -5.00
CA GLY A 170 -8.88 -16.06 -5.00
C GLY A 170 -8.94 -15.42 -3.60
N HIS A 171 -9.15 -14.10 -3.57
CA HIS A 171 -9.32 -13.33 -2.34
C HIS A 171 -10.80 -13.02 -2.09
N GLN A 172 -11.22 -13.02 -0.82
CA GLN A 172 -12.60 -12.81 -0.39
C GLN A 172 -12.63 -11.90 0.84
N HIS A 173 -13.40 -10.82 0.77
CA HIS A 173 -13.60 -9.91 1.89
C HIS A 173 -15.07 -9.51 1.86
N SER A 174 -15.84 -9.77 2.93
CA SER A 174 -17.27 -9.42 2.99
C SER A 174 -17.55 -7.91 3.11
N GLY A 175 -16.61 -7.05 2.72
CA GLY A 175 -16.66 -5.61 2.90
C GLY A 175 -16.61 -4.90 1.56
N GLY A 176 -17.75 -4.95 0.85
CA GLY A 176 -18.12 -4.09 -0.28
C GLY A 176 -16.95 -3.48 -1.00
N GLU A 177 -16.27 -4.25 -1.84
CA GLU A 177 -15.51 -3.64 -2.91
C GLU A 177 -16.48 -2.79 -3.73
N SER A 178 -16.39 -1.47 -3.61
CA SER A 178 -16.77 -0.62 -4.73
C SER A 178 -15.96 -1.16 -5.89
N ALA A 179 -16.63 -1.66 -6.92
CA ALA A 179 -16.00 -2.12 -8.15
C ALA A 179 -15.16 -0.96 -8.71
N MET A 180 -13.91 -0.84 -8.26
CA MET A 180 -12.90 -0.10 -8.98
C MET A 180 -12.77 -0.88 -10.27
N HIS A 181 -13.31 -0.29 -11.33
CA HIS A 181 -13.21 -0.80 -12.69
C HIS A 181 -11.86 -1.48 -12.84
N SER A 182 -11.89 -2.78 -13.12
CA SER A 182 -10.74 -3.49 -13.62
C SER A 182 -10.25 -2.73 -14.84
N ALA A 183 -9.28 -1.83 -14.64
CA ALA A 183 -8.45 -1.32 -15.71
C ALA A 183 -7.43 -2.42 -16.05
N GLY A 184 -7.95 -3.60 -16.38
CA GLY A 184 -7.32 -4.46 -17.35
C GLY A 184 -7.49 -3.76 -18.69
N GLY A 185 -6.50 -2.94 -19.05
CA GLY A 185 -6.39 -2.34 -20.36
C GLY A 185 -6.08 -3.41 -21.41
N HIS A 186 -7.07 -4.25 -21.73
CA HIS A 186 -7.20 -4.84 -23.04
C HIS A 186 -8.05 -3.89 -23.88
N HIS A 187 -7.37 -3.00 -24.62
CA HIS A 187 -8.01 -2.19 -25.65
C HIS A 187 -8.33 -3.06 -26.86
N GLY A 188 -9.61 -3.08 -27.26
CA GLY A 188 -10.01 -3.62 -28.55
C GLY A 188 -11.52 -3.82 -28.72
N GLN A 189 -12.22 -2.69 -28.96
CA GLN A 189 -13.41 -2.48 -29.82
C GLN A 189 -14.53 -3.54 -29.81
N GLY A 190 -15.79 -3.22 -29.55
CA GLY A 190 -16.56 -2.12 -30.13
C GLY A 190 -17.72 -2.73 -30.92
N THR A 191 -18.97 -2.42 -30.54
CA THR A 191 -20.14 -2.67 -31.40
C THR A 191 -21.03 -1.44 -31.38
N GLU A 192 -21.12 -0.81 -32.54
CA GLU A 192 -22.00 0.30 -32.88
C GLU A 192 -23.48 -0.08 -32.80
N GLN A 193 -24.33 0.89 -32.44
CA GLN A 193 -25.70 0.98 -32.96
C GLN A 193 -26.21 2.44 -32.93
N SER A 194 -26.03 3.09 -34.08
CA SER A 194 -26.86 4.09 -34.77
C SER A 194 -28.10 4.73 -34.10
N LYS A 195 -28.14 6.08 -34.06
CA LYS A 195 -29.08 6.93 -34.83
C LYS A 195 -28.84 8.45 -34.62
N ALA A 196 -29.10 9.21 -35.68
CA ALA A 196 -28.79 10.63 -35.89
C ALA A 196 -29.79 11.64 -35.26
N HIS A 197 -29.31 12.86 -34.95
CA HIS A 197 -29.89 14.16 -35.37
C HIS A 197 -29.05 15.37 -34.86
N HIS A 198 -28.78 16.33 -35.77
CA HIS A 198 -28.24 17.71 -35.55
C HIS A 198 -29.41 18.70 -35.25
N PRO A 199 -29.22 20.01 -34.86
CA PRO A 199 -28.11 20.95 -35.21
C PRO A 199 -27.67 21.92 -34.05
N PRO A 200 -26.80 22.95 -34.30
CA PRO A 200 -25.91 23.55 -33.30
C PRO A 200 -26.40 24.88 -32.71
N SER A 201 -25.72 25.38 -31.68
CA SER A 201 -25.75 26.80 -31.32
C SER A 201 -24.39 27.30 -30.82
N ASP A 202 -24.02 28.45 -31.33
CA ASP A 202 -22.80 29.22 -31.13
C ASP A 202 -22.68 29.76 -29.69
N SER A 203 -21.45 29.97 -29.23
CA SER A 203 -21.03 31.18 -28.50
C SER A 203 -19.51 31.20 -28.33
N ALA A 204 -18.88 32.08 -29.09
CA ALA A 204 -17.52 32.56 -28.88
C ALA A 204 -17.42 33.45 -27.63
N HIS A 205 -16.22 33.57 -27.05
CA HIS A 205 -15.55 34.75 -26.45
C HIS A 205 -14.24 34.22 -25.78
N SER A 206 -13.03 34.39 -26.34
CA SER A 206 -12.14 35.58 -26.30
C SER A 206 -11.81 36.01 -24.86
N SER A 207 -10.59 36.30 -24.37
CA SER A 207 -9.21 36.43 -24.89
C SER A 207 -8.32 36.97 -23.74
N GLY A 208 -6.98 36.84 -23.85
CA GLY A 208 -5.98 37.70 -23.16
C GLY A 208 -4.93 36.90 -22.36
N HIS A 209 -3.79 36.52 -22.95
CA HIS A 209 -2.52 37.28 -23.14
C HIS A 209 -1.75 37.60 -21.85
N HIS A 210 -0.52 37.07 -21.75
CA HIS A 210 0.68 37.84 -21.41
C HIS A 210 1.93 37.16 -22.03
N ASP A 211 2.67 37.97 -22.80
CA ASP A 211 4.02 37.78 -23.35
C ASP A 211 5.06 37.53 -22.22
N GLY A 212 6.27 37.00 -22.38
CA GLY A 212 7.17 36.79 -23.51
C GLY A 212 8.60 37.15 -23.06
N HIS A 213 9.53 36.19 -23.09
CA HIS A 213 11.01 36.35 -23.08
C HIS A 213 11.56 34.98 -23.54
N GLY A 214 12.48 34.79 -24.50
CA GLY A 214 13.48 35.68 -25.08
C GLY A 214 14.82 34.94 -25.12
N GLY A 215 15.00 34.06 -26.12
CA GLY A 215 16.26 33.63 -26.78
C GLY A 215 17.43 33.03 -25.97
N ALA A 216 17.78 31.78 -26.28
CA ALA A 216 19.15 31.34 -26.51
C ALA A 216 19.16 30.05 -27.35
N GLU A 217 19.56 30.18 -28.61
CA GLU A 217 19.76 29.10 -29.57
C GLU A 217 20.95 28.23 -29.15
N THR A 218 20.74 26.91 -29.08
CA THR A 218 21.81 25.92 -29.13
C THR A 218 21.43 24.85 -30.13
N ASP A 219 22.31 24.68 -31.12
CA ASP A 219 22.24 23.72 -32.22
C ASP A 219 22.19 22.29 -31.65
N VAL A 220 21.04 21.62 -31.78
CA VAL A 220 20.89 20.20 -31.45
C VAL A 220 20.19 19.52 -32.62
N ALA A 221 20.91 18.58 -33.24
CA ALA A 221 20.43 17.76 -34.34
C ALA A 221 19.06 17.12 -34.04
N GLN A 222 18.13 17.24 -34.98
CA GLN A 222 16.82 16.57 -34.93
C GLN A 222 17.01 15.04 -34.84
N PRO A 223 16.39 14.35 -33.85
CA PRO A 223 16.31 12.90 -33.88
C PRO A 223 15.38 12.47 -35.01
N ALA A 224 15.87 11.56 -35.87
CA ALA A 224 15.09 10.97 -36.95
C ALA A 224 13.82 10.30 -36.40
N THR A 225 12.68 10.58 -37.04
CA THR A 225 11.43 9.87 -36.77
C THR A 225 11.62 8.38 -37.07
N PRO A 226 11.29 7.47 -36.14
CA PRO A 226 11.41 6.04 -36.42
C PRO A 226 10.45 5.67 -37.56
N SER A 227 10.96 4.95 -38.56
CA SER A 227 10.13 4.41 -39.64
C SER A 227 9.15 3.37 -39.09
N PRO A 228 7.92 3.30 -39.63
CA PRO A 228 6.90 2.37 -39.14
C PRO A 228 7.40 0.92 -39.26
N THR A 229 7.20 0.14 -38.19
CA THR A 229 7.56 -1.27 -38.17
C THR A 229 6.34 -2.11 -38.55
N THR A 230 6.49 -2.90 -39.63
CA THR A 230 5.48 -3.87 -40.08
C THR A 230 5.88 -5.27 -39.66
N HIS A 231 4.94 -6.05 -39.13
CA HIS A 231 5.13 -7.48 -38.91
C HIS A 231 3.93 -8.29 -39.39
N VAL A 232 4.17 -9.56 -39.70
CA VAL A 232 3.18 -10.48 -40.26
C VAL A 232 2.80 -11.51 -39.21
N HIS A 233 1.51 -11.64 -38.93
CA HIS A 233 0.97 -12.62 -37.99
C HIS A 233 0.90 -14.02 -38.62
N ARG A 234 0.73 -15.03 -37.77
CA ARG A 234 0.67 -16.45 -38.16
C ARG A 234 -0.49 -16.77 -39.13
N ASP A 235 -1.49 -15.90 -39.21
CA ASP A 235 -2.62 -15.98 -40.15
C ASP A 235 -2.34 -15.27 -41.49
N GLY A 236 -1.12 -14.75 -41.70
CA GLY A 236 -0.68 -14.09 -42.93
C GLY A 236 -1.06 -12.61 -43.03
N LYS A 237 -1.65 -12.01 -41.99
CA LYS A 237 -2.02 -10.59 -42.00
C LYS A 237 -0.87 -9.72 -41.56
N GLU A 238 -0.60 -8.68 -42.34
CA GLU A 238 0.41 -7.66 -42.02
C GLU A 238 -0.19 -6.56 -41.15
N HIS A 239 0.52 -6.18 -40.10
CA HIS A 239 0.18 -5.07 -39.23
C HIS A 239 1.35 -4.09 -39.17
N THR A 240 1.07 -2.83 -39.48
CA THR A 240 2.04 -1.72 -39.48
C THR A 240 1.69 -0.75 -38.37
N HIS A 241 2.64 -0.47 -37.47
CA HIS A 241 2.48 0.55 -36.44
C HIS A 241 2.98 1.91 -36.97
N GLY A 242 2.09 2.89 -37.05
CA GLY A 242 2.46 4.30 -37.22
C GLY A 242 2.88 4.89 -35.87
N ASN A 243 3.80 5.87 -35.89
CA ASN A 243 4.17 6.61 -34.68
C ASN A 243 3.01 7.42 -34.11
#